data_AF-A0A074JH72-F1
#
_entry.id   AF-A0A074JH72-F1
#
_cell.length_a   1.000
_cell.length_b   1.000
_cell.length_c   1.000
_cell.angle_alpha   90.00
_cell.angle_beta   90.00
_cell.angle_gamma   90.00
#
_symmetry.space_group_name_H-M   'P 1'
#
loop_
_entity.id
_entity.type
_entity.pdbx_description
1 polymer ?
#
loop_
_entity_poly.entity_id
_entity_poly.type
_entity_poly.pdbx_seq_one_letter_code
_entity_poly.pdbx_strand_id
1 'polypeptide(L)'
;MYCKGLSPFSAIQQFYQLFPKDFLNSFTSVRGKEFFCYPFVEDLDLDFYFADAYSSWKRGNNETSNGLLREYFPKKTDLAVISNED
;
A
#
# COMPACT_ATOMS: atom_id res chain seq x y z
N MET A 1 -5.58 19.42 -6.81
CA MET A 1 -5.27 18.93 -8.18
C MET A 1 -3.93 18.17 -8.30
N TYR A 2 -3.11 18.05 -7.24
CA TYR A 2 -1.78 17.39 -7.31
C TYR A 2 -1.75 15.89 -6.97
N CYS A 3 -2.81 15.34 -6.39
CA CYS A 3 -2.79 13.99 -5.81
C CYS A 3 -3.38 12.89 -6.71
N LYS A 4 -4.22 13.24 -7.69
CA LYS A 4 -4.92 12.28 -8.57
C LYS A 4 -4.00 11.55 -9.56
N GLY A 5 -2.70 11.86 -9.58
CA GLY A 5 -1.68 11.20 -10.40
C GLY A 5 -0.53 10.57 -9.60
N LEU A 6 -0.59 10.59 -8.26
CA LEU A 6 0.42 9.91 -7.45
C LEU A 6 0.11 8.41 -7.40
N SER A 7 1.13 7.59 -7.67
CA SER A 7 0.99 6.14 -7.78
C SER A 7 0.36 5.46 -6.55
N PRO A 8 0.64 5.85 -5.29
CA PRO A 8 0.05 5.15 -4.13
C PRO A 8 -1.45 5.40 -3.99
N PHE A 9 -1.92 6.63 -4.24
CA PHE A 9 -3.34 6.95 -4.12
C PHE A 9 -4.17 6.19 -5.15
N SER A 10 -3.74 6.22 -6.42
CA SER A 10 -4.43 5.51 -7.49
C SER A 10 -4.46 4.00 -7.25
N ALA A 11 -3.38 3.42 -6.71
CA ALA A 11 -3.33 2.00 -6.36
C ALA A 11 -4.27 1.64 -5.21
N ILE A 12 -4.32 2.45 -4.14
CA ILE A 12 -5.25 2.24 -3.02
C ILE A 12 -6.69 2.34 -3.50
N GLN A 13 -7.02 3.33 -4.33
CA GLN A 13 -8.37 3.49 -4.86
C GLN A 13 -8.79 2.31 -5.72
N GLN A 14 -7.90 1.83 -6.61
CA GLN A 14 -8.17 0.64 -7.43
C GLN A 14 -8.37 -0.59 -6.56
N PHE A 15 -7.49 -0.80 -5.57
CA PHE A 15 -7.61 -1.92 -4.64
C PHE A 15 -8.93 -1.88 -3.87
N TYR A 16 -9.30 -0.72 -3.30
CA TYR A 16 -10.54 -0.57 -2.55
C TYR A 16 -11.79 -0.84 -3.41
N GLN A 17 -11.73 -0.53 -4.70
CA GLN A 17 -12.81 -0.82 -5.66
C GLN A 17 -12.93 -2.32 -6.02
N LEU A 18 -11.90 -3.14 -5.79
CA LEU A 18 -11.93 -4.57 -6.10
C LEU A 18 -12.67 -5.41 -5.04
N PHE A 19 -12.89 -4.87 -3.85
CA PHE A 19 -13.51 -5.58 -2.72
C PHE A 19 -14.81 -4.91 -2.26
N PRO A 20 -15.68 -5.63 -1.55
CA PRO A 20 -16.81 -5.00 -0.85
C PRO A 20 -16.32 -3.89 0.10
N LYS A 21 -17.13 -2.84 0.27
CA LYS A 21 -16.74 -1.65 1.05
C LYS A 21 -16.31 -1.95 2.49
N ASP A 22 -16.87 -2.98 3.09
CA ASP A 22 -16.61 -3.38 4.49
C ASP A 22 -15.38 -4.29 4.64
N PHE A 23 -14.67 -4.61 3.54
CA PHE A 23 -13.52 -5.51 3.57
C PHE A 23 -12.30 -4.87 4.24
N LEU A 24 -12.12 -3.56 4.05
CA LEU A 24 -10.98 -2.81 4.56
C LEU A 24 -11.50 -1.69 5.46
N ASN A 25 -11.17 -1.74 6.75
CA ASN A 25 -11.58 -0.71 7.71
C ASN A 25 -10.56 0.42 7.84
N SER A 26 -9.27 0.11 7.67
CA SER A 26 -8.20 1.10 7.84
C SER A 26 -6.96 0.75 7.02
N PHE A 27 -6.13 1.75 6.77
CA PHE A 27 -4.86 1.63 6.08
C PHE A 27 -3.74 2.30 6.90
N THR A 28 -2.60 1.63 7.05
CA THR A 28 -1.45 2.16 7.80
C THR A 28 -0.19 2.20 6.93
N SER A 29 0.51 3.34 6.91
CA SER A 29 1.76 3.48 6.15
C SER A 29 2.90 4.14 6.94
N VAL A 30 4.09 4.17 6.34
CA VAL A 30 5.18 5.03 6.80
C VAL A 30 4.93 6.49 6.41
N ARG A 31 5.57 7.41 7.13
CA ARG A 31 5.54 8.84 6.81
C ARG A 31 6.44 9.18 5.62
N GLY A 32 6.14 8.59 4.48
CA GLY A 32 6.78 8.87 3.19
C GLY A 32 6.12 10.05 2.47
N LYS A 33 6.88 10.76 1.63
CA LYS A 33 6.36 11.88 0.83
C LYS A 33 5.29 11.43 -0.16
N GLU A 34 5.35 10.18 -0.58
CA GLU A 34 4.40 9.54 -1.48
C GLU A 34 3.00 9.41 -0.87
N PHE A 35 2.88 9.41 0.47
CA PHE A 35 1.62 9.41 1.21
C PHE A 35 1.19 10.81 1.69
N PHE A 36 1.77 11.88 1.15
CA PHE A 36 1.35 13.26 1.47
C PHE A 36 -0.14 13.50 1.21
N CYS A 37 -0.71 12.78 0.25
CA CYS A 37 -2.10 12.90 -0.18
C CYS A 37 -3.06 11.95 0.56
N TYR A 38 -2.68 11.45 1.75
CA TYR A 38 -3.55 10.59 2.56
C TYR A 38 -4.96 11.15 2.86
N PRO A 39 -5.22 12.48 2.91
CA PRO A 39 -6.60 12.95 3.14
C PRO A 39 -7.59 12.53 2.03
N PHE A 40 -7.10 12.31 0.80
CA PHE A 40 -7.96 11.78 -0.27
C PHE A 40 -8.29 10.29 -0.09
N VAL A 41 -7.47 9.55 0.67
CA VAL A 41 -7.78 8.16 1.04
C VAL A 41 -8.88 8.15 2.09
N GLU A 42 -8.85 9.09 3.04
CA GLU A 42 -9.90 9.23 4.05
C GLU A 42 -11.27 9.58 3.44
N ASP A 43 -11.29 10.31 2.31
CA ASP A 43 -12.52 10.55 1.52
C ASP A 43 -13.18 9.24 0.98
N LEU A 44 -12.48 8.10 1.01
CA LEU A 44 -13.02 6.78 0.64
C LEU A 44 -13.75 6.08 1.79
N ASP A 45 -13.99 6.76 2.92
CA ASP A 45 -14.53 6.17 4.16
C ASP A 45 -13.58 5.12 4.78
N LEU A 46 -12.27 5.41 4.68
CA LEU A 46 -11.18 4.56 5.19
C LEU A 46 -10.34 5.32 6.21
N ASP A 47 -10.19 4.76 7.41
CA ASP A 47 -9.28 5.33 8.40
C ASP A 47 -7.82 5.21 7.93
N PHE A 48 -7.05 6.30 8.00
CA PHE A 48 -5.64 6.31 7.60
C PHE A 48 -4.71 6.61 8.80
N TYR A 49 -3.69 5.77 8.99
CA TYR A 49 -2.71 5.94 10.07
C TYR A 49 -1.27 5.96 9.57
N PHE A 50 -0.40 6.63 10.33
CA PHE A 50 1.04 6.54 10.15
C PHE A 50 1.67 5.70 11.26
N ALA A 51 2.58 4.80 10.89
CA ALA A 51 3.44 4.12 11.85
C ALA A 51 4.36 5.13 12.55
N ASP A 52 4.60 4.91 13.84
CA ASP A 52 5.53 5.72 14.64
C ASP A 52 6.93 5.70 14.03
N ALA A 53 7.63 6.83 14.17
CA ALA A 53 9.01 6.93 13.72
C ALA A 53 9.87 5.86 14.40
N TYR A 54 10.80 5.27 13.64
CA TYR A 54 11.76 4.26 14.11
C TYR A 54 11.14 3.00 14.74
N SER A 55 9.84 2.75 14.50
CA SER A 55 9.12 1.60 15.07
C SER A 55 8.85 0.53 14.01
N SER A 56 9.90 -0.10 13.48
CA SER A 56 9.80 -1.13 12.44
C SER A 56 8.87 -2.29 12.82
N TRP A 57 8.85 -2.67 14.10
CA TRP A 57 8.01 -3.75 14.62
C TRP A 57 6.50 -3.53 14.41
N LYS A 58 6.03 -2.27 14.31
CA LYS A 58 4.62 -1.97 13.99
C LYS A 58 4.22 -2.40 12.57
N ARG A 59 5.19 -2.78 11.73
CA ARG A 59 5.01 -3.25 10.36
C ARG A 59 5.57 -4.66 10.14
N GLY A 60 5.71 -5.45 11.20
CA GLY A 60 6.30 -6.80 11.12
C GLY A 60 5.72 -7.64 10.00
N ASN A 61 4.40 -7.65 9.83
CA ASN A 61 3.75 -8.41 8.75
C ASN A 61 4.19 -7.94 7.35
N ASN A 62 4.30 -6.63 7.12
CA ASN A 62 4.75 -6.11 5.83
C ASN A 62 6.21 -6.51 5.54
N GLU A 63 7.07 -6.52 6.56
CA GLU A 63 8.46 -6.95 6.39
C GLU A 63 8.55 -8.46 6.09
N THR A 64 7.75 -9.29 6.76
CA THR A 64 7.65 -10.73 6.48
C THR A 64 7.13 -10.99 5.07
N SER A 65 6.02 -10.37 4.66
CA SER A 65 5.47 -10.51 3.30
C SER A 65 6.45 -10.04 2.23
N ASN A 66 7.15 -8.92 2.46
CA ASN A 66 8.21 -8.47 1.56
C ASN A 66 9.37 -9.45 1.50
N GLY A 67 9.74 -10.10 2.60
CA GLY A 67 10.76 -11.15 2.63
C GLY A 67 10.38 -12.33 1.75
N LEU A 68 9.16 -12.86 1.92
CA LEU A 68 8.62 -13.94 1.10
C LEU A 68 8.58 -13.56 -0.39
N LEU A 69 8.08 -12.36 -0.71
CA LEU A 69 8.08 -11.87 -2.09
C LEU A 69 9.48 -11.86 -2.70
N ARG A 70 10.51 -11.52 -1.89
CA ARG A 70 11.90 -11.45 -2.34
C ARG A 70 12.62 -12.79 -2.43
N GLU A 71 12.05 -13.85 -1.85
CA GLU A 71 12.52 -15.23 -2.05
C GLU A 71 12.26 -15.69 -3.49
N TYR A 72 11.11 -15.32 -4.04
CA TYR A 72 10.72 -15.66 -5.41
C TYR A 72 11.12 -14.59 -6.45
N PHE A 73 11.07 -13.31 -6.07
CA PHE A 73 11.32 -12.19 -6.98
C PHE A 73 12.45 -11.29 -6.45
N PRO A 74 13.69 -11.49 -6.95
CA PRO A 74 14.84 -10.69 -6.55
C PRO A 74 14.60 -9.17 -6.63
N LYS A 75 15.43 -8.40 -5.93
CA LYS A 75 15.36 -6.93 -6.02
C LYS A 75 15.50 -6.48 -7.47
N LYS A 76 14.67 -5.50 -7.86
CA LYS A 76 14.55 -4.93 -9.22
C LYS A 76 13.89 -5.84 -10.27
N THR A 77 13.34 -7.00 -9.90
CA THR A 77 12.40 -7.69 -10.77
C THR A 77 11.21 -6.78 -11.06
N ASP A 78 10.93 -6.57 -12.35
CA ASP A 78 9.70 -5.91 -12.78
C ASP A 78 8.55 -6.90 -12.59
N LEU A 79 7.65 -6.59 -11.65
CA LEU A 79 6.52 -7.47 -11.36
C LEU A 79 5.42 -7.36 -12.43
N ALA A 80 5.42 -6.31 -13.27
CA ALA A 80 4.38 -6.10 -14.27
C ALA A 80 4.50 -7.04 -15.49
N VAL A 81 5.66 -7.64 -15.70
CA VAL A 81 5.90 -8.59 -16.82
C VAL A 81 5.70 -10.05 -16.42
N ILE A 82 5.37 -10.31 -15.16
CA ILE A 82 5.16 -11.65 -14.63
C ILE A 82 3.72 -12.07 -14.95
N SER A 83 3.55 -13.15 -15.71
CA SER A 83 2.24 -13.74 -15.98
C SER A 83 1.77 -14.58 -14.81
N ASN A 84 0.45 -14.73 -14.66
CA ASN A 84 -0.17 -15.62 -13.68
C ASN A 84 -0.16 -17.09 -14.15
N GLU A 85 0.84 -17.51 -14.92
CA GLU A 85 0.95 -18.89 -15.39
C GLU A 85 1.69 -19.72 -14.34
N ASP A 86 0.96 -20.06 -13.27
CA ASP A 86 1.17 -21.21 -12.35
C ASP A 86 -0.03 -21.30 -11.38
#